data_AF-A0A5M3MES8-F1
#
_entry.id   AF-A0A5M3MES8-F1
#
_cell.length_a   1.000
_cell.length_b   1.000
_cell.length_c   1.000
_cell.angle_alpha   90.00
_cell.angle_beta   90.00
_cell.angle_gamma   90.00
#
_symmetry.space_group_name_H-M   'P 1'
#
loop_
_entity.id
_entity.type
_entity.pdbx_description
1 polymer ?
#
loop_
_entity_poly.entity_id
_entity_poly.type
_entity_poly.pdbx_seq_one_letter_code
_entity_poly.pdbx_strand_id
1 'polypeptide(L)'
;MVNIPKTRRTYCKGKTCKKHTPHKVTQYKKGKDSIFAQGKRRYDRKQSGYGGQTKPVFHKKAKTTKKVVLRLECTVCKYKMQLSLKRCKHFELGGEKKTKGAALQFVSTIAIAACLPTRSDVCVFALIVSGLCGGYRRACFLSSLCILSPHMICNA
;
A
#
# COMPACT_ATOMS: atom_id res chain seq x y z
N MET A 1 -2.74 -4.50 -9.88
CA MET A 1 -1.66 -4.30 -8.89
C MET A 1 -0.44 -5.09 -9.34
N VAL A 2 0.77 -4.51 -9.30
CA VAL A 2 2.01 -5.23 -9.66
C VAL A 2 2.92 -5.29 -8.43
N ASN A 3 3.17 -6.52 -7.96
CA ASN A 3 3.97 -6.81 -6.77
C ASN A 3 5.33 -7.41 -7.18
N ILE A 4 6.43 -6.80 -6.72
CA ILE A 4 7.80 -7.31 -6.91
C ILE A 4 8.38 -7.66 -5.53
N PRO A 5 9.04 -8.82 -5.37
CA PRO A 5 9.70 -9.16 -4.11
C PRO A 5 10.89 -8.25 -3.81
N LYS A 6 11.13 -7.98 -2.52
CA LYS A 6 12.28 -7.18 -2.03
C LYS A 6 13.64 -7.86 -2.29
N THR A 7 13.64 -9.17 -2.51
CA THR A 7 14.84 -9.97 -2.81
C THR A 7 14.63 -10.77 -4.09
N ARG A 8 15.61 -10.74 -4.99
CA ARG A 8 15.59 -11.53 -6.24
C ARG A 8 16.97 -12.11 -6.51
N ARG A 9 17.06 -13.39 -6.90
CA ARG A 9 18.32 -13.97 -7.42
C ARG A 9 18.43 -13.64 -8.90
N THR A 10 19.47 -12.91 -9.28
CA THR A 10 19.78 -12.55 -10.67
C THR A 10 21.27 -12.63 -10.92
N TYR A 11 21.66 -12.67 -12.20
CA TYR A 11 23.06 -12.59 -12.58
C TYR A 11 23.68 -11.27 -12.13
N CYS A 12 24.86 -11.33 -11.51
CA CYS A 12 25.62 -10.15 -11.14
C CYS A 12 26.77 -9.91 -12.13
N LYS A 13 26.77 -8.73 -12.77
CA LYS A 13 27.84 -8.29 -13.70
C LYS A 13 29.10 -7.77 -13.00
N GLY A 14 29.16 -7.84 -11.66
CA GLY A 14 30.33 -7.43 -10.90
C GLY A 14 31.55 -8.28 -11.26
N LYS A 15 32.72 -7.63 -11.38
CA LYS A 15 33.98 -8.26 -11.78
C LYS A 15 34.32 -9.50 -10.94
N THR A 16 34.01 -9.45 -9.64
CA THR A 16 34.29 -10.50 -8.65
C THR A 16 33.24 -11.61 -8.59
N CYS A 17 31.97 -11.31 -8.89
CA CYS A 17 30.89 -12.28 -8.68
C CYS A 17 30.64 -13.13 -9.91
N LYS A 18 30.40 -12.51 -11.08
CA LYS A 18 30.02 -13.17 -12.36
C LYS A 18 29.07 -14.37 -12.23
N LYS A 19 28.19 -14.37 -11.22
CA LYS A 19 27.31 -15.48 -10.83
C LYS A 19 25.97 -14.99 -10.34
N HIS A 20 25.01 -15.92 -10.20
CA HIS A 20 23.67 -15.63 -9.70
C HIS A 20 23.68 -15.45 -8.18
N THR A 21 23.54 -14.21 -7.73
CA THR A 21 23.56 -13.83 -6.32
C THR A 21 22.21 -13.24 -5.90
N PRO A 22 21.87 -13.27 -4.60
CA PRO A 22 20.70 -12.57 -4.11
C PRO A 22 20.94 -11.04 -4.16
N HIS A 23 20.01 -10.33 -4.78
CA HIS A 23 20.00 -8.88 -4.89
C HIS A 23 18.87 -8.28 -4.06
N LYS A 24 19.16 -7.18 -3.38
CA LYS A 24 18.15 -6.31 -2.74
C LYS A 24 17.52 -5.44 -3.82
N VAL A 25 16.20 -5.44 -3.89
CA VAL A 25 15.41 -4.71 -4.89
C VAL A 25 14.87 -3.44 -4.24
N THR A 26 15.19 -2.30 -4.83
CA THR A 26 14.67 -0.99 -4.42
C THR A 26 14.09 -0.25 -5.62
N GLN A 27 13.19 0.70 -5.39
CA GLN A 27 12.70 1.57 -6.46
C GLN A 27 13.74 2.65 -6.75
N TYR A 28 14.05 2.86 -8.03
CA TYR A 28 14.88 3.99 -8.44
C TYR A 28 14.13 5.31 -8.23
N LYS A 29 14.81 6.26 -7.61
CA LYS A 29 14.38 7.66 -7.51
C LYS A 29 15.37 8.53 -8.28
N LYS A 30 14.86 9.50 -9.04
CA LYS A 30 15.71 10.52 -9.69
C LYS A 30 16.36 11.37 -8.59
N GLY A 31 17.67 11.57 -8.68
CA GLY A 31 18.40 12.49 -7.80
C GLY A 31 18.09 13.97 -8.11
N LYS A 32 18.61 14.87 -7.26
CA LYS A 32 18.59 16.31 -7.50
C LYS A 32 19.41 16.65 -8.75
N ASP A 33 18.88 17.53 -9.60
CA ASP A 33 19.59 17.99 -10.79
C ASP A 33 20.79 18.88 -10.39
N SER A 34 21.95 18.66 -11.02
CA SER A 34 23.17 19.44 -10.74
C SER A 34 23.17 20.76 -11.51
N ILE A 35 23.54 21.85 -10.83
CA ILE A 35 23.60 23.21 -11.40
C ILE A 35 24.81 23.37 -12.32
N PHE A 36 25.93 22.73 -11.99
CA PHE A 36 27.20 22.87 -12.70
C PHE A 36 27.25 22.06 -14.01
N ALA A 37 26.22 21.25 -14.29
CA ALA A 37 26.10 20.54 -15.55
C ALA A 37 26.14 21.52 -16.74
N GLN A 38 26.89 21.19 -17.79
CA GLN A 38 27.11 22.08 -18.94
C GLN A 38 25.80 22.59 -19.55
N GLY A 39 24.78 21.73 -19.64
CA GLY A 39 23.45 22.11 -20.16
C GLY A 39 22.74 23.16 -19.31
N LYS A 40 22.83 23.05 -17.98
CA LYS A 40 22.23 24.00 -17.05
C LYS A 40 22.97 25.34 -17.07
N ARG A 41 24.31 25.32 -17.00
CA ARG A 41 25.15 26.54 -17.17
C ARG A 41 24.84 27.29 -18.47
N ARG A 42 24.69 26.56 -19.58
CA ARG A 42 24.33 27.15 -20.88
C ARG A 42 22.91 27.72 -20.87
N TYR A 43 21.94 27.01 -20.26
CA TYR A 43 20.56 27.47 -20.17
C TYR A 43 20.46 28.76 -19.34
N ASP A 44 21.13 28.81 -18.19
CA ASP A 44 21.09 29.97 -17.30
C ASP A 44 21.74 31.20 -17.94
N ARG A 45 22.88 31.04 -18.63
CA ARG A 45 23.50 32.11 -19.42
C ARG A 45 22.65 32.56 -20.62
N LYS A 46 21.89 31.64 -21.23
CA LYS A 46 20.97 32.03 -22.32
C LYS A 46 19.74 32.76 -21.77
N GLN A 47 19.32 32.42 -20.55
CA GLN A 47 18.12 32.95 -19.92
C GLN A 47 18.36 34.30 -19.23
N SER A 48 19.61 34.69 -18.97
CA SER A 48 19.97 35.99 -18.38
C SER A 48 19.78 37.15 -19.37
N GLY A 49 19.30 38.29 -18.86
CA GLY A 49 19.03 39.50 -19.65
C GLY A 49 17.56 39.64 -20.03
N TYR A 50 17.28 40.47 -21.03
CA TYR A 50 15.93 40.69 -21.57
C TYR A 50 15.62 39.70 -22.70
N GLY A 51 14.33 39.48 -23.00
CA GLY A 51 13.89 38.61 -24.10
C GLY A 51 13.03 37.40 -23.69
N GLY A 52 12.64 37.30 -22.42
CA GLY A 52 11.66 36.32 -21.96
C GLY A 52 12.16 34.87 -21.93
N GLN A 53 11.27 33.91 -22.20
CA GLN A 53 11.59 32.48 -22.12
C GLN A 53 12.30 31.98 -23.39
N THR A 54 13.54 31.48 -23.25
CA THR A 54 14.42 31.20 -24.41
C THR A 54 14.41 29.75 -24.93
N LYS A 55 13.74 28.84 -24.22
CA LYS A 55 13.55 27.43 -24.60
C LYS A 55 12.09 27.00 -24.45
N PRO A 56 11.60 26.10 -25.32
CA PRO A 56 10.22 25.67 -25.30
C PRO A 56 9.88 24.89 -24.03
N VAL A 57 8.73 25.20 -23.43
CA VAL A 57 8.14 24.46 -22.32
C VAL A 57 7.12 23.47 -22.88
N PHE A 58 7.21 22.21 -22.48
CA PHE A 58 6.31 21.17 -22.98
C PHE A 58 5.01 21.12 -22.15
N HIS A 59 3.87 21.45 -22.77
CA HIS A 59 2.57 21.50 -22.08
C HIS A 59 1.68 20.25 -22.28
N LYS A 60 1.77 19.58 -23.44
CA LYS A 60 0.82 18.52 -23.84
C LYS A 60 1.22 17.12 -23.32
N LYS A 61 1.19 16.91 -22.00
CA LYS A 61 1.53 15.61 -21.38
C LYS A 61 0.39 14.58 -21.54
N ALA A 62 0.56 13.61 -22.44
CA ALA A 62 -0.44 12.54 -22.66
C ALA A 62 -0.28 11.32 -21.73
N LYS A 63 0.95 11.03 -21.26
CA LYS A 63 1.22 9.80 -20.49
C LYS A 63 0.93 10.02 -19.00
N THR A 64 0.04 9.18 -18.45
CA THR A 64 -0.37 9.22 -17.03
C THR A 64 0.59 8.46 -16.11
N THR A 65 1.30 7.45 -16.62
CA THR A 65 2.21 6.59 -15.83
C THR A 65 3.65 6.64 -16.35
N LYS A 66 4.60 6.33 -15.48
CA LYS A 66 6.04 6.22 -15.80
C LYS A 66 6.45 4.76 -15.87
N LYS A 67 7.57 4.46 -16.55
CA LYS A 67 8.21 3.14 -16.44
C LYS A 67 8.88 3.08 -15.06
N VAL A 68 8.55 2.07 -14.27
CA VAL A 68 9.22 1.86 -12.97
C VAL A 68 10.56 1.21 -13.23
N VAL A 69 11.63 1.81 -12.69
CA VAL A 69 12.98 1.24 -12.74
C VAL A 69 13.33 0.71 -11.36
N LEU A 70 13.80 -0.53 -11.32
CA LEU A 70 14.29 -1.17 -10.12
C LEU A 70 15.80 -0.99 -10.04
N ARG A 71 16.31 -0.69 -8.86
CA ARG A 71 17.73 -0.73 -8.53
C ARG A 71 17.99 -2.02 -7.75
N LEU A 72 18.72 -2.93 -8.38
CA LEU A 72 19.16 -4.19 -7.80
C LEU A 72 20.56 -3.99 -7.22
N GLU A 73 20.72 -4.22 -5.92
CA GLU A 73 22.00 -4.16 -5.23
C GLU A 73 22.44 -5.57 -4.84
N CYS A 74 23.61 -6.00 -5.31
CA CYS A 74 24.18 -7.30 -4.94
C CYS A 74 24.59 -7.29 -3.47
N THR A 75 24.24 -8.35 -2.75
CA THR A 75 24.62 -8.51 -1.32
C THR A 75 26.13 -8.70 -1.12
N VAL A 76 26.82 -9.35 -2.06
CA VAL A 76 28.25 -9.71 -1.94
C VAL A 76 29.16 -8.56 -2.40
N CYS A 77 29.02 -8.11 -3.65
CA CYS A 77 29.92 -7.11 -4.23
C CYS A 77 29.37 -5.67 -4.20
N LYS A 78 28.15 -5.45 -3.69
CA LYS A 78 27.45 -4.15 -3.66
C LYS A 78 27.28 -3.49 -5.04
N TYR A 79 27.54 -4.22 -6.13
CA TYR A 79 27.31 -3.75 -7.49
C TYR A 79 25.83 -3.48 -7.71
N LYS A 80 25.52 -2.36 -8.37
CA LYS A 80 24.16 -1.87 -8.56
C LYS A 80 23.81 -1.92 -10.03
N MET A 81 22.70 -2.57 -10.36
CA MET A 81 22.17 -2.64 -11.73
C MET A 81 20.74 -2.14 -11.79
N GLN A 82 20.35 -1.63 -12.96
CA GLN A 82 19.02 -1.09 -13.19
C GLN A 82 18.23 -2.00 -14.11
N LEU A 83 16.97 -2.28 -13.75
CA LEU A 83 16.03 -3.01 -14.60
C LEU A 83 14.76 -2.18 -14.78
N SER A 84 14.39 -1.89 -16.03
CA SER A 84 13.14 -1.20 -16.35
C SER A 84 11.99 -2.19 -16.51
N LEU A 85 10.87 -1.91 -15.85
CA LEU A 85 9.61 -2.63 -16.04
C LEU A 85 8.73 -1.96 -17.13
N LYS A 86 7.66 -2.65 -17.50
CA LYS A 86 6.55 -2.07 -18.28
C LYS A 86 5.84 -0.99 -17.44
N ARG A 87 5.01 -0.16 -18.09
CA ARG A 87 4.26 0.90 -17.40
C ARG A 87 3.15 0.29 -16.55
N CYS A 88 3.02 0.73 -15.30
CA CYS A 88 2.01 0.25 -14.35
C CYS A 88 1.43 1.46 -13.59
N LYS A 89 0.15 1.39 -13.19
CA LYS A 89 -0.50 2.43 -12.37
C LYS A 89 -0.15 2.31 -10.88
N HIS A 90 -0.28 1.10 -10.33
CA HIS A 90 0.02 0.80 -8.93
C HIS A 90 1.16 -0.21 -8.86
N PHE A 91 2.21 0.14 -8.11
CA PHE A 91 3.43 -0.64 -7.93
C PHE A 91 3.74 -0.73 -6.44
N GLU A 92 3.90 -1.95 -5.96
CA GLU A 92 4.20 -2.25 -4.56
C GLU A 92 5.45 -3.15 -4.47
N LEU A 93 6.26 -2.92 -3.44
CA LEU A 93 7.47 -3.68 -3.17
C LEU A 93 7.30 -4.55 -1.93
N GLY A 94 7.31 -5.87 -2.12
CA GLY A 94 7.18 -6.86 -1.06
C GLY A 94 5.79 -6.88 -0.43
N GLY A 95 4.75 -6.74 -1.24
CA GLY A 95 3.38 -7.01 -0.80
C GLY A 95 3.16 -8.49 -0.52
N GLU A 96 2.11 -8.80 0.22
CA GLU A 96 1.74 -10.16 0.55
C GLU A 96 1.41 -10.97 -0.71
N LYS A 97 1.76 -12.26 -0.67
CA LYS A 97 1.40 -13.17 -1.76
C LYS A 97 -0.09 -13.48 -1.61
N LYS A 98 -0.83 -13.37 -2.70
CA LYS A 98 -2.24 -13.74 -2.71
C LYS A 98 -2.37 -15.24 -2.42
N THR A 99 -3.19 -15.59 -1.42
CA THR A 99 -3.58 -16.97 -1.13
C THR A 99 -4.53 -17.47 -2.21
N LYS A 100 -4.40 -18.75 -2.60
CA LYS A 100 -5.29 -19.38 -3.58
C LYS A 100 -6.54 -19.86 -2.85
N GLY A 101 -7.73 -19.46 -3.31
CA GLY A 101 -9.01 -19.99 -2.81
C GLY A 101 -9.52 -19.40 -1.50
N ALA A 102 -8.95 -18.31 -0.99
CA ALA A 102 -9.49 -17.65 0.19
C ALA A 102 -10.83 -16.95 -0.14
N ALA A 103 -11.87 -17.26 0.64
CA ALA A 103 -13.15 -16.57 0.56
C ALA A 103 -12.98 -15.09 0.89
N LEU A 104 -13.61 -14.21 0.11
CA LEU A 104 -13.67 -12.79 0.43
C LEU A 104 -14.49 -12.61 1.70
N GLN A 105 -13.87 -12.10 2.76
CA GLN A 105 -14.53 -11.81 4.03
C GLN A 105 -15.43 -10.58 3.85
N PHE A 106 -16.73 -10.80 3.61
CA PHE A 106 -17.75 -9.77 3.78
C PHE A 106 -18.08 -9.67 5.26
N VAL A 107 -17.22 -9.00 6.03
CA VAL A 107 -17.58 -8.61 7.41
C VAL A 107 -18.49 -7.39 7.33
N SER A 108 -19.80 -7.65 7.24
CA SER A 108 -20.83 -6.66 7.54
C SER A 108 -20.89 -6.45 9.05
N THR A 109 -19.98 -5.66 9.60
CA THR A 109 -20.15 -5.08 10.93
C THR A 109 -21.27 -4.06 10.86
N ILE A 110 -22.51 -4.54 11.03
CA ILE A 110 -23.64 -3.69 11.42
C ILE A 110 -23.45 -3.39 12.90
N ALA A 111 -22.65 -2.37 13.18
CA ALA A 111 -22.59 -1.75 14.50
C ALA A 111 -23.82 -0.85 14.64
N ILE A 112 -24.93 -1.40 15.14
CA ILE A 112 -26.01 -0.55 15.67
C ILE A 112 -25.58 -0.13 17.07
N ALA A 113 -24.89 1.00 17.15
CA ALA A 113 -24.77 1.74 18.39
C ALA A 113 -26.13 2.38 18.69
N ALA A 114 -27.00 1.66 19.40
CA ALA A 114 -28.16 2.28 20.02
C ALA A 114 -27.70 2.89 21.36
N CYS A 115 -27.27 4.14 21.29
CA CYS A 115 -27.16 5.00 22.47
C CYS A 115 -28.58 5.43 22.84
N LEU A 116 -29.12 4.93 23.96
CA LEU A 116 -30.31 5.50 24.59
C LEU A 116 -30.02 5.80 26.06
N PRO A 117 -30.59 6.90 26.60
CA PRO A 117 -30.00 7.63 27.69
C PRO A 117 -30.65 7.22 29.00
N THR A 118 -29.97 6.45 29.84
CA THR A 118 -30.36 6.35 31.25
C THR A 118 -29.14 6.22 32.14
N ARG A 119 -29.02 7.20 33.04
CA ARG A 119 -28.34 7.19 34.34
C ARG A 119 -28.11 5.77 34.90
N SER A 120 -26.96 5.61 35.57
CA SER A 120 -26.52 4.46 36.37
C SER A 120 -25.97 3.23 35.61
N ASP A 121 -24.64 3.23 35.55
CA ASP A 121 -23.67 2.13 35.54
C ASP A 121 -24.19 0.69 35.71
N VAL A 122 -24.65 0.02 34.64
CA VAL A 122 -24.52 -1.44 34.52
C VAL A 122 -24.44 -1.86 33.04
N CYS A 123 -23.25 -2.21 32.55
CA CYS A 123 -23.08 -2.80 31.23
C CYS A 123 -23.36 -4.31 31.28
N VAL A 124 -24.51 -4.74 30.76
CA VAL A 124 -24.81 -6.17 30.56
C VAL A 124 -24.37 -6.57 29.14
N PHE A 125 -23.25 -7.29 29.04
CA PHE A 125 -22.78 -7.88 27.79
C PHE A 125 -23.60 -9.16 27.50
N ALA A 126 -24.63 -9.04 26.67
CA ALA A 126 -25.34 -10.20 26.12
C ALA A 126 -24.70 -10.61 24.78
N LEU A 127 -23.91 -11.68 24.80
CA LEU A 127 -23.42 -12.34 23.58
C LEU A 127 -24.53 -13.25 23.03
N ILE A 128 -25.34 -12.71 22.11
CA ILE A 128 -26.29 -13.51 21.32
C ILE A 128 -25.55 -13.99 20.07
N VAL A 129 -25.17 -15.27 20.04
CA VAL A 129 -24.68 -15.95 18.84
C VAL A 129 -25.89 -16.42 18.04
N SER A 130 -26.43 -15.56 17.19
CA SER A 130 -27.41 -15.94 16.18
C SER A 130 -26.69 -16.24 14.87
N GLY A 131 -26.50 -17.53 14.59
CA GLY A 131 -26.09 -18.00 13.28
C GLY A 131 -27.20 -17.72 12.26
N LEU A 132 -26.85 -17.12 11.13
CA LEU A 132 -27.71 -17.08 9.95
C LEU A 132 -27.03 -17.83 8.81
N CYS A 133 -27.63 -18.97 8.48
CA CYS A 133 -27.49 -19.66 7.21
C CYS A 133 -27.66 -18.67 6.06
N GLY A 134 -26.77 -18.75 5.09
CA GLY A 134 -26.92 -18.04 3.83
C GLY A 134 -28.13 -18.57 3.04
N GLY A 135 -28.82 -17.65 2.37
CA GLY A 135 -29.63 -17.95 1.19
C GLY A 135 -31.13 -17.70 1.33
N TYR A 136 -31.58 -16.55 0.82
CA TYR A 136 -32.91 -16.27 0.24
C TYR A 136 -34.20 -16.45 1.06
N ARG A 137 -34.90 -15.30 1.20
CA ARG A 137 -36.36 -15.08 1.36
C ARG A 137 -37.06 -15.41 2.70
N ARG A 138 -37.67 -14.33 3.21
CA ARG A 138 -38.91 -14.20 4.02
C ARG A 138 -38.82 -14.45 5.54
N ALA A 139 -39.52 -13.54 6.23
CA ALA A 139 -39.55 -13.27 7.66
C ALA A 139 -40.23 -14.36 8.50
N CYS A 140 -39.87 -14.43 9.79
CA CYS A 140 -40.81 -14.75 10.88
C CYS A 140 -40.27 -14.34 12.26
N PHE A 141 -41.14 -13.70 13.04
CA PHE A 141 -41.06 -13.37 14.46
C PHE A 141 -41.07 -14.64 15.35
N LEU A 142 -40.42 -14.65 16.52
CA LEU A 142 -41.10 -14.72 17.83
C LEU A 142 -40.13 -14.69 19.05
N SER A 143 -40.68 -14.14 20.12
CA SER A 143 -40.21 -13.80 21.47
C SER A 143 -39.95 -14.97 22.43
N SER A 144 -39.05 -14.78 23.42
CA SER A 144 -39.37 -14.99 24.85
C SER A 144 -38.21 -14.58 25.79
N LEU A 145 -38.54 -13.73 26.78
CA LEU A 145 -37.71 -13.32 27.92
C LEU A 145 -37.89 -14.32 29.08
N CYS A 146 -36.82 -14.64 29.81
CA CYS A 146 -36.90 -15.08 31.22
C CYS A 146 -35.78 -14.41 32.04
N ILE A 147 -36.19 -13.74 33.11
CA ILE A 147 -35.40 -12.95 34.06
C ILE A 147 -35.15 -13.79 35.31
N LEU A 148 -33.93 -13.79 35.87
CA LEU A 148 -33.72 -13.99 37.31
C LEU A 148 -32.51 -13.17 37.80
N SER A 149 -32.80 -12.31 38.77
CA SER A 149 -31.89 -11.42 39.52
C SER A 149 -31.49 -12.08 40.87
N PRO A 150 -30.97 -11.37 41.91
CA PRO A 150 -29.55 -11.09 42.14
C PRO A 150 -29.10 -11.40 43.60
N HIS A 151 -27.80 -11.36 43.90
CA HIS A 151 -27.25 -11.07 45.24
C HIS A 151 -25.72 -10.87 45.08
N MET A 152 -24.97 -9.99 45.73
CA MET A 152 -25.11 -8.72 46.43
C MET A 152 -23.66 -8.36 46.88
N ILE A 153 -23.39 -7.11 47.25
CA ILE A 153 -22.21 -6.59 48.01
C ILE A 153 -21.05 -6.12 47.10
N CYS A 154 -20.87 -4.82 46.79
CA CYS A 154 -20.56 -3.59 47.57
C CYS A 154 -19.07 -3.36 47.89
N ASN A 155 -18.54 -2.30 47.24
CA ASN A 155 -17.45 -1.36 47.62
C ASN A 155 -16.01 -1.92 47.76
N ALA A 156 -14.95 -1.16 47.41
CA ALA A 156 -14.78 0.30 47.30
C ALA A 156 -14.02 0.72 46.04
#